data_AF-A0AAI9VG46-F1
#
_entry.id   AF-A0AAI9VG46-F1
#
_cell.length_a   1.000
_cell.length_b   1.000
_cell.length_c   1.000
_cell.angle_alpha   90.00
_cell.angle_beta   90.00
_cell.angle_gamma   90.00
#
_symmetry.space_group_name_H-M   'P 1'
#
loop_
_entity.id
_entity.type
_entity.pdbx_description
1 polymer ?
#
loop_
_entity_poly.entity_id
_entity_poly.type
_entity_poly.pdbx_seq_one_letter_code
_entity_poly.pdbx_strand_id
1 'polypeptide(L)'
;LLLYTKVYIAAEKYTVDGLKDVWDPSDFLYTTSEAYTSTIDTNRGLRDAVLEAFAARKDLLNNNKAKTTVKRLGSLTYDLLVYFH
;
A
#
# COMPACT_ATOMS: atom_id res chain seq x y z
N LEU A 1 6.50 19.01 -0.63
CA LEU A 1 7.81 18.49 -0.20
C LEU A 1 7.69 17.50 0.99
N LEU A 2 7.09 17.89 2.13
CA LEU A 2 6.97 17.02 3.33
C LEU A 2 6.12 15.74 3.13
N LEU A 3 5.06 15.78 2.32
CA LEU A 3 4.25 14.59 2.02
C LEU A 3 5.07 13.55 1.25
N TYR A 4 5.84 13.99 0.25
CA TYR A 4 6.75 13.14 -0.53
C TYR A 4 7.81 12.47 0.35
N THR A 5 8.38 13.21 1.32
CA THR A 5 9.38 12.65 2.24
C THR A 5 8.77 11.58 3.16
N LYS A 6 7.58 11.82 3.71
CA LYS A 6 6.88 10.82 4.56
C LYS A 6 6.49 9.57 3.77
N VAL A 7 6.03 9.77 2.54
CA VAL A 7 5.65 8.72 1.60
C VAL A 7 6.86 7.86 1.18
N TYR A 8 8.01 8.49 0.91
CA TYR A 8 9.21 7.76 0.53
C TYR A 8 9.82 7.01 1.70
N ILE A 9 9.84 7.62 2.89
CA ILE A 9 10.22 6.93 4.13
C ILE A 9 9.30 5.73 4.38
N ALA A 10 8.00 5.85 4.11
CA ALA A 10 7.08 4.72 4.22
C ALA A 10 7.40 3.63 3.18
N ALA A 11 7.55 3.98 1.90
CA ALA A 11 7.90 3.03 0.85
C ALA A 11 9.24 2.31 1.14
N GLU A 12 10.28 3.04 1.54
CA GLU A 12 11.59 2.51 1.97
C GLU A 12 11.45 1.61 3.21
N LYS A 13 10.64 2.03 4.20
CA LYS A 13 10.30 1.22 5.38
C LYS A 13 9.62 -0.11 5.01
N TYR A 14 8.91 -0.20 3.89
CA TYR A 14 8.15 -1.40 3.49
C TYR A 14 8.83 -2.26 2.41
N THR A 15 9.87 -1.74 1.74
CA THR A 15 10.65 -2.47 0.72
C THR A 15 11.89 -3.16 1.29
N VAL A 16 12.32 -2.83 2.52
CA VAL A 16 13.43 -3.52 3.19
C VAL A 16 12.96 -4.90 3.68
N ASP A 17 13.62 -5.96 3.21
CA ASP A 17 13.28 -7.38 3.47
C ASP A 17 13.21 -7.78 4.95
N GLY A 18 13.74 -6.96 5.87
CA GLY A 18 13.63 -7.16 7.32
C GLY A 18 12.40 -6.54 8.00
N LEU A 19 11.66 -5.64 7.34
CA LEU A 19 10.49 -4.96 7.94
C LEU A 19 9.13 -5.57 7.57
N LYS A 20 9.10 -6.49 6.59
CA LYS A 20 7.88 -7.21 6.16
C LYS A 20 7.17 -7.96 7.31
N ASP A 21 7.88 -8.24 8.41
CA ASP A 21 7.36 -8.94 9.59
C ASP A 21 6.96 -8.04 10.77
N VAL A 22 7.26 -6.73 10.75
CA VAL A 22 7.19 -5.88 11.97
C VAL A 22 6.24 -4.68 11.85
N TRP A 23 5.51 -4.56 10.75
CA TRP A 23 4.61 -3.44 10.50
C TRP A 23 3.20 -3.63 11.08
N ASP A 24 2.67 -2.56 11.67
CA ASP A 24 1.27 -2.50 12.12
C ASP A 24 0.32 -2.42 10.90
N PRO A 25 -0.68 -3.31 10.79
CA PRO A 25 -1.62 -3.28 9.68
C PRO A 25 -2.41 -1.98 9.54
N SER A 26 -2.65 -1.24 10.63
CA SER A 26 -3.42 0.02 10.57
C SER A 26 -2.61 1.13 9.93
N ASP A 27 -1.32 1.25 10.30
CA ASP A 27 -0.40 2.21 9.71
C ASP A 27 -0.26 1.99 8.19
N PHE A 28 -0.14 0.73 7.77
CA PHE A 28 -0.11 0.39 6.35
C PHE A 28 -1.37 0.84 5.61
N LEU A 29 -2.55 0.55 6.17
CA LEU A 29 -3.82 0.89 5.51
C LEU A 29 -4.04 2.41 5.45
N TYR A 30 -3.50 3.16 6.40
CA TYR A 30 -3.46 4.61 6.33
C TYR A 30 -2.57 5.08 5.17
N THR A 31 -1.34 4.58 5.07
CA THR A 31 -0.44 4.92 3.94
C THR A 31 -1.02 4.50 2.59
N THR A 32 -1.68 3.34 2.53
CA THR A 32 -2.40 2.88 1.34
C THR A 32 -3.49 3.87 0.92
N SER A 33 -4.24 4.41 1.89
CA SER A 33 -5.25 5.41 1.60
C SER A 33 -4.63 6.68 1.01
N GLU A 34 -3.58 7.20 1.64
CA GLU A 34 -2.86 8.38 1.14
C GLU A 34 -2.27 8.14 -0.27
N ALA A 35 -1.75 6.94 -0.53
CA ALA A 35 -1.23 6.58 -1.85
C ALA A 35 -2.30 6.69 -2.93
N TYR A 36 -3.51 6.26 -2.64
CA TYR A 36 -4.58 6.19 -3.62
C TYR A 36 -5.50 7.42 -3.65
N THR A 37 -5.42 8.32 -2.67
CA THR A 37 -6.21 9.57 -2.64
C THR A 37 -5.40 10.84 -2.86
N SER A 38 -4.12 10.84 -2.48
CA SER A 38 -3.29 12.05 -2.40
C SER A 38 -2.17 12.11 -3.45
N THR A 39 -1.96 11.03 -4.22
CA THR A 39 -0.98 11.00 -5.31
C THR A 39 -1.66 11.06 -6.69
N ILE A 40 -1.13 11.95 -7.54
CA ILE A 40 -1.49 12.04 -8.96
C ILE A 40 -1.12 10.71 -9.64
N ASP A 41 -1.97 10.21 -10.54
CA ASP A 41 -1.85 8.87 -11.14
C ASP A 41 -0.49 8.59 -11.82
N THR A 42 0.26 9.62 -12.19
CA THR A 42 1.59 9.49 -12.81
C THR A 42 2.73 9.24 -11.82
N ASN A 43 2.52 9.46 -10.51
CA ASN A 43 3.53 9.18 -9.48
C ASN A 43 3.26 7.82 -8.80
N ARG A 44 3.43 6.74 -9.58
CA ARG A 44 3.02 5.38 -9.19
C ARG A 44 3.92 4.68 -8.16
N GLY A 45 5.13 5.18 -7.88
CA GLY A 45 6.08 4.46 -7.03
C GLY A 45 5.52 4.06 -5.65
N LEU A 46 4.64 4.87 -5.05
CA LEU A 46 3.98 4.51 -3.79
C LEU A 46 2.86 3.47 -3.98
N ARG A 47 2.10 3.53 -5.09
CA ARG A 47 1.09 2.53 -5.41
C ARG A 47 1.76 1.19 -5.70
N ASP A 48 2.86 1.19 -6.45
CA ASP A 48 3.66 0.00 -6.73
C ASP A 48 4.18 -0.64 -5.42
N ALA A 49 4.71 0.15 -4.48
CA ALA A 49 5.12 -0.34 -3.16
C ALA A 49 3.94 -0.94 -2.34
N VAL A 50 2.74 -0.36 -2.45
CA VAL A 50 1.53 -0.94 -1.83
C VAL A 50 1.20 -2.31 -2.44
N LEU A 51 1.28 -2.44 -3.77
CA LEU A 51 1.03 -3.70 -4.47
C LEU A 51 2.04 -4.78 -4.08
N GLU A 52 3.33 -4.44 -4.03
CA GLU A 52 4.39 -5.33 -3.56
C GLU A 52 4.15 -5.79 -2.13
N ALA A 53 3.68 -4.90 -1.25
CA ALA A 53 3.38 -5.23 0.14
C ALA A 53 2.18 -6.19 0.25
N PHE A 54 1.10 -5.98 -0.52
CA PHE A 54 0.00 -6.95 -0.61
C PHE A 54 0.45 -8.30 -1.19
N ALA A 55 1.39 -8.30 -2.14
CA ALA A 55 1.95 -9.52 -2.72
C ALA A 55 2.82 -10.31 -1.73
N ALA A 56 3.63 -9.61 -0.93
CA ALA A 56 4.47 -10.19 0.09
C ALA A 56 3.65 -10.72 1.29
N ARG A 57 2.56 -10.05 1.66
CA ARG A 57 1.73 -10.36 2.83
C ARG A 57 0.29 -10.65 2.43
N LYS A 58 0.07 -11.81 1.79
CA LYS A 58 -1.27 -12.26 1.36
C LYS A 58 -2.27 -12.38 2.51
N ASP A 59 -1.77 -12.56 3.73
CA ASP A 59 -2.56 -12.62 4.97
C ASP A 59 -3.19 -11.27 5.35
N LEU A 60 -2.73 -10.14 4.79
CA LEU A 60 -3.37 -8.83 4.99
C LEU A 60 -4.84 -8.87 4.62
N LEU A 61 -5.20 -9.57 3.55
CA LEU A 61 -6.58 -9.72 3.12
C LEU A 61 -7.39 -10.64 4.02
N ASN A 62 -6.83 -11.25 5.07
CA ASN A 62 -7.63 -11.88 6.13
C ASN A 62 -8.22 -10.83 7.09
N ASN A 63 -7.64 -9.62 7.14
CA ASN A 63 -8.12 -8.53 7.99
C ASN A 63 -9.30 -7.79 7.34
N ASN A 64 -10.42 -7.69 8.07
CA ASN A 64 -11.62 -6.99 7.59
C ASN A 64 -11.37 -5.51 7.27
N LYS A 65 -10.50 -4.82 8.02
CA LYS A 65 -10.12 -3.43 7.71
C LYS A 65 -9.41 -3.33 6.37
N ALA A 66 -8.50 -4.27 6.07
CA ALA A 66 -7.81 -4.30 4.79
C ALA A 66 -8.78 -4.55 3.63
N LYS A 67 -9.70 -5.53 3.76
CA LYS A 67 -10.76 -5.77 2.78
C LYS A 67 -11.61 -4.51 2.53
N THR A 68 -11.99 -3.80 3.60
CA THR A 68 -12.77 -2.57 3.50
C THR A 68 -11.99 -1.45 2.82
N THR A 69 -10.70 -1.29 3.12
CA THR A 69 -9.83 -0.30 2.46
C THR A 69 -9.70 -0.60 0.96
N VAL A 70 -9.45 -1.86 0.58
CA VAL A 70 -9.35 -2.26 -0.83
C VAL A 70 -10.66 -1.99 -1.58
N LYS A 71 -11.81 -2.38 -1.01
CA LYS A 71 -13.13 -2.12 -1.60
C LYS A 71 -13.43 -0.63 -1.77
N ARG A 72 -13.03 0.19 -0.80
CA ARG A 72 -13.24 1.65 -0.83
C ARG A 72 -12.36 2.32 -1.89
N LEU A 73 -11.14 1.82 -2.09
CA LEU A 73 -10.18 2.34 -3.05
C LEU A 73 -10.30 1.55 -4.36
N GLY A 74 -11.29 1.88 -5.19
CA GLY A 74 -11.60 1.12 -6.41
C GLY A 74 -10.41 0.93 -7.36
N SER A 75 -9.53 1.94 -7.48
CA SER A 75 -8.29 1.85 -8.26
C SER A 75 -7.28 0.86 -7.67
N LEU A 76 -7.19 0.74 -6.34
CA LEU A 76 -6.37 -0.31 -5.70
C LEU A 76 -6.92 -1.71 -6.00
N THR A 77 -8.24 -1.87 -6.05
CA THR A 77 -8.83 -3.16 -6.44
C THR A 77 -8.45 -3.53 -7.88
N TYR A 78 -8.51 -2.57 -8.80
CA TYR A 78 -8.09 -2.76 -10.19
C TYR A 78 -6.59 -3.09 -10.28
N ASP A 79 -5.75 -2.30 -9.62
CA ASP A 79 -4.30 -2.47 -9.66
C ASP A 79 -3.88 -3.82 -9.06
N LEU A 80 -4.49 -4.28 -7.96
CA LEU A 80 -4.24 -5.60 -7.38
C LEU A 80 -4.64 -6.72 -8.34
N LEU A 81 -5.77 -6.59 -9.04
CA LEU A 81 -6.21 -7.57 -10.04
C LEU A 81 -5.19 -7.67 -11.18
N VAL A 82 -4.73 -6.53 -11.70
CA VAL A 82 -3.72 -6.47 -12.78
C VAL A 82 -2.34 -6.94 -12.31
N TYR A 83 -1.97 -6.67 -11.06
CA TYR A 83 -0.66 -7.05 -10.53
C TYR A 83 -0.55 -8.58 -10.32
N PHE A 84 -1.62 -9.24 -9.90
CA PHE A 84 -1.61 -10.69 -9.62
C PHE A 84 -1.95 -11.59 -10.81
N HIS A 85 -2.35 -11.03 -11.95
CA HIS A 85 -2.82 -11.78 -13.12
C HIS A 85 -2.00 -11.43 -14.36
#